data_AF-A0A1F2W4F9-F1
#
_entry.id   AF-A0A1F2W4F9-F1
#
_cell.length_a   1.000
_cell.length_b   1.000
_cell.length_c   1.000
_cell.angle_alpha   90.00
_cell.angle_beta   90.00
_cell.angle_gamma   90.00
#
_symmetry.space_group_name_H-M   'P 1'
#
loop_
_entity.id
_entity.type
_entity.pdbx_description
1 polymer ?
#
loop_
_entity_poly.entity_id
_entity_poly.type
_entity_poly.pdbx_seq_one_letter_code
_entity_poly.pdbx_strand_id
1 'polypeptide(L)'
;MIGGQHRDITGDDEDLAELHRLKTGRLFVASVGLCLRVAGVAESDQAVGREFGAEVGLLFQIVDDILDGDGLAGRLPSDDVRRLADDSAKRARAQLEGIAANTSVLRGLVDAVADRTG
;
A
#
# COMPACT_ATOMS: atom_id res chain seq x y z
N MET A 1 -15.29 -2.03 -9.05
CA MET A 1 -15.08 -1.18 -10.25
C MET A 1 -16.31 -0.34 -10.65
N ILE A 2 -17.56 -0.75 -10.40
CA ILE A 2 -18.73 0.05 -10.81
C ILE A 2 -19.32 0.96 -9.71
N GLY A 3 -19.07 0.69 -8.42
CA GLY A 3 -19.57 1.56 -7.34
C GLY A 3 -18.96 2.97 -7.29
N GLY A 4 -17.78 3.18 -7.90
CA GLY A 4 -17.08 4.47 -7.90
C GLY A 4 -17.61 5.48 -8.92
N GLN A 5 -18.13 5.01 -10.06
CA GLN A 5 -18.58 5.92 -11.14
C GLN A 5 -19.89 6.66 -10.83
N HIS A 6 -20.67 6.19 -9.84
CA HIS A 6 -21.86 6.93 -9.42
C HIS A 6 -21.51 8.14 -8.54
N ARG A 7 -20.37 8.12 -7.83
CA ARG A 7 -19.99 9.16 -6.87
C ARG A 7 -19.17 10.31 -7.48
N ASP A 8 -18.56 10.09 -8.64
CA ASP A 8 -17.88 11.13 -9.44
C ASP A 8 -18.83 12.27 -9.86
N ILE A 9 -20.13 12.00 -9.96
CA ILE A 9 -21.13 12.97 -10.43
C ILE A 9 -21.63 13.88 -9.29
N THR A 10 -21.43 13.50 -8.02
CA THR A 10 -22.08 14.16 -6.87
C THR A 10 -21.22 15.11 -6.04
N GLY A 11 -19.93 15.27 -6.35
CA GLY A 11 -19.10 16.38 -5.85
C GLY A 11 -18.92 16.42 -4.32
N ASP A 12 -17.88 15.75 -3.83
CA ASP A 12 -17.21 16.05 -2.57
C ASP A 12 -15.72 15.69 -2.76
N ASP A 13 -14.86 16.69 -2.88
CA ASP A 13 -13.44 16.51 -3.23
C ASP A 13 -12.64 15.79 -2.11
N GLU A 14 -13.06 15.94 -0.85
CA GLU A 14 -12.47 15.21 0.29
C GLU A 14 -12.72 13.69 0.20
N ASP A 15 -13.90 13.31 -0.27
CA ASP A 15 -14.32 11.92 -0.45
C ASP A 15 -13.59 11.27 -1.64
N LEU A 16 -13.20 12.06 -2.65
CA LEU A 16 -12.46 11.58 -3.82
C LEU A 16 -11.01 11.23 -3.49
N ALA A 17 -10.34 12.03 -2.66
CA ALA A 17 -9.00 11.73 -2.15
C ALA A 17 -9.02 10.48 -1.25
N GLU A 18 -10.01 10.35 -0.37
CA GLU A 18 -10.18 9.15 0.46
C GLU A 18 -10.53 7.91 -0.38
N LEU A 19 -11.32 8.08 -1.44
CA LEU A 19 -11.65 7.02 -2.39
C LEU A 19 -10.43 6.60 -3.24
N HIS A 20 -9.58 7.54 -3.67
CA HIS A 20 -8.30 7.24 -4.32
C HIS A 20 -7.34 6.51 -3.39
N ARG A 21 -7.21 6.95 -2.13
CA ARG A 21 -6.43 6.25 -1.09
C ARG A 21 -6.91 4.80 -0.92
N LEU A 22 -8.21 4.59 -0.72
CA LEU A 22 -8.82 3.25 -0.63
C LEU A 22 -8.65 2.43 -1.91
N LYS A 23 -8.64 3.06 -3.09
CA LYS A 23 -8.47 2.38 -4.38
C LYS A 23 -7.03 1.93 -4.59
N THR A 24 -6.05 2.74 -4.22
CA THR A 24 -4.62 2.45 -4.44
C THR A 24 -4.14 1.29 -3.57
N GLY A 25 -4.41 1.33 -2.25
CA GLY A 25 -4.01 0.23 -1.36
C GLY A 25 -4.67 -1.10 -1.71
N ARG A 26 -5.96 -1.07 -2.10
CA ARG A 26 -6.67 -2.28 -2.52
C ARG A 26 -6.21 -2.82 -3.87
N LEU A 27 -5.66 -1.97 -4.73
CA LEU A 27 -5.07 -2.41 -5.99
C LEU A 27 -3.80 -3.22 -5.75
N PHE A 28 -2.93 -2.83 -4.83
CA PHE A 28 -1.74 -3.63 -4.47
C PHE A 28 -2.11 -5.01 -3.96
N VAL A 29 -3.07 -5.10 -3.04
CA VAL A 29 -3.58 -6.39 -2.52
C VAL A 29 -4.17 -7.24 -3.66
N ALA A 30 -4.96 -6.64 -4.56
CA ALA A 30 -5.54 -7.34 -5.69
C ALA A 30 -4.48 -7.85 -6.68
N SER A 31 -3.48 -7.02 -7.00
CA SER A 31 -2.37 -7.36 -7.89
C SER A 31 -1.53 -8.51 -7.32
N VAL A 32 -1.16 -8.44 -6.04
CA VAL A 32 -0.43 -9.54 -5.39
C VAL A 32 -1.28 -10.81 -5.35
N GLY A 33 -2.56 -10.69 -4.99
CA GLY A 33 -3.50 -11.81 -4.99
C GLY A 33 -3.63 -12.48 -6.36
N LEU A 34 -3.66 -11.70 -7.44
CA LEU A 34 -3.68 -12.22 -8.82
C LEU A 34 -2.38 -12.97 -9.15
N CYS A 35 -1.22 -12.38 -8.84
CA CYS A 35 0.08 -13.01 -9.08
C CYS A 35 0.21 -14.35 -8.33
N LEU A 36 -0.21 -14.42 -7.07
CA LEU A 36 -0.20 -15.65 -6.28
C LEU A 36 -1.09 -16.74 -6.91
N ARG A 37 -2.27 -16.34 -7.42
CA ARG A 37 -3.21 -17.26 -8.07
C ARG A 37 -2.65 -17.79 -9.39
N VAL A 38 -2.04 -16.93 -10.19
CA VAL A 38 -1.37 -17.30 -11.46
C VAL A 38 -0.16 -18.20 -11.21
N ALA A 39 0.60 -17.94 -10.14
CA ALA A 39 1.74 -18.75 -9.72
C ALA A 39 1.35 -20.10 -9.08
N GLY A 40 0.06 -20.37 -8.88
CA GLY A 40 -0.42 -21.63 -8.31
C GLY A 40 -0.18 -21.79 -6.81
N VAL A 41 0.01 -20.69 -6.08
CA VAL A 41 0.19 -20.71 -4.62
C VAL A 41 -1.13 -21.12 -3.95
N ALA A 42 -1.08 -22.12 -3.07
CA ALA A 42 -2.24 -22.62 -2.34
C ALA A 42 -2.91 -21.50 -1.52
N GLU A 43 -4.25 -21.47 -1.44
CA GLU A 43 -4.96 -20.40 -0.75
C GLU A 43 -4.57 -20.25 0.73
N SER A 44 -4.21 -21.34 1.40
CA SER A 44 -3.67 -21.34 2.78
C SER A 44 -2.40 -20.51 2.92
N ASP A 45 -1.61 -20.40 1.85
CA ASP A 45 -0.28 -19.79 1.86
C ASP A 45 -0.31 -18.37 1.27
N GLN A 46 -1.47 -17.93 0.76
CA GLN A 46 -1.61 -16.59 0.16
C GLN A 46 -1.71 -15.46 1.18
N ALA A 47 -1.96 -15.77 2.46
CA ALA A 47 -2.17 -14.78 3.51
C ALA A 47 -0.97 -13.81 3.62
N VAL A 48 0.25 -14.36 3.73
CA VAL A 48 1.50 -13.59 3.85
C VAL A 48 1.67 -12.63 2.68
N GLY A 49 1.42 -13.08 1.45
CA GLY A 49 1.53 -12.22 0.26
C GLY A 49 0.46 -11.14 0.22
N ARG A 50 -0.77 -11.43 0.66
CA ARG A 50 -1.84 -10.42 0.73
C ARG A 50 -1.57 -9.36 1.81
N GLU A 51 -1.04 -9.77 2.96
CA GLU A 51 -0.61 -8.88 4.03
C GLU A 51 0.56 -8.00 3.58
N PHE A 52 1.55 -8.58 2.90
CA PHE A 52 2.61 -7.81 2.23
C PHE A 52 2.03 -6.76 1.26
N GLY A 53 1.09 -7.16 0.40
CA GLY A 53 0.45 -6.23 -0.54
C GLY A 53 -0.31 -5.10 0.17
N ALA A 54 -0.90 -5.37 1.33
CA ALA A 54 -1.59 -4.34 2.12
C ALA A 54 -0.60 -3.34 2.74
N GLU A 55 0.50 -3.81 3.32
CA GLU A 55 1.52 -2.95 3.93
C GLU A 55 2.27 -2.10 2.90
N VAL A 56 2.56 -2.64 1.71
CA VAL A 56 3.15 -1.86 0.62
C VAL A 56 2.17 -0.83 0.07
N GLY A 57 0.89 -1.20 -0.07
CA GLY A 57 -0.14 -0.28 -0.51
C GLY A 57 -0.39 0.87 0.48
N LEU A 58 -0.27 0.61 1.78
CA LEU A 58 -0.32 1.63 2.83
C LEU A 58 0.92 2.52 2.79
N LEU A 59 2.12 1.93 2.72
CA LEU A 59 3.37 2.66 2.61
C LEU A 59 3.33 3.64 1.43
N PHE A 60 2.89 3.17 0.26
CA PHE A 60 2.79 3.99 -0.93
C PHE A 60 1.88 5.22 -0.72
N GLN A 61 0.71 5.03 -0.10
CA GLN A 61 -0.21 6.14 0.19
C GLN A 61 0.38 7.15 1.17
N ILE A 62 1.04 6.69 2.24
CA ILE A 62 1.64 7.59 3.22
C ILE A 62 2.74 8.42 2.56
N VAL A 63 3.56 7.80 1.71
CA VAL A 63 4.62 8.49 0.97
C VAL A 63 4.04 9.49 -0.03
N ASP A 64 2.96 9.14 -0.73
CA ASP A 64 2.25 10.03 -1.66
C ASP A 64 1.70 11.27 -0.91
N ASP A 65 0.98 11.05 0.20
CA ASP A 65 0.48 12.13 1.07
C ASP A 65 1.64 13.04 1.56
N ILE A 66 2.80 12.48 1.90
CA ILE A 66 4.00 13.26 2.28
C ILE A 66 4.50 14.13 1.12
N LEU A 67 4.58 13.56 -0.10
CA LEU A 67 5.11 14.26 -1.27
C LEU A 67 4.17 15.38 -1.74
N ASP A 68 2.86 15.14 -1.67
CA ASP A 68 1.83 16.09 -2.11
C ASP A 68 1.46 17.09 -1.01
N GLY A 69 1.84 16.82 0.24
CA GLY A 69 1.58 17.69 1.38
C GLY A 69 0.11 17.72 1.80
N ASP A 70 -0.65 16.68 1.48
CA ASP A 70 -2.08 16.55 1.77
C ASP A 70 -2.35 15.28 2.61
N GLY A 71 -3.61 14.83 2.67
CA GLY A 71 -3.95 13.57 3.35
C GLY A 71 -3.46 13.52 4.82
N LEU A 72 -2.69 12.49 5.16
CA LEU A 72 -2.08 12.36 6.49
C LEU A 72 -1.06 13.48 6.78
N ALA A 73 -0.27 13.90 5.78
CA ALA A 73 0.72 14.97 5.94
C ALA A 73 0.08 16.35 6.20
N GLY A 74 -1.13 16.57 5.70
CA GLY A 74 -1.93 17.76 6.00
C GLY A 74 -2.64 17.75 7.35
N ARG A 75 -2.72 16.58 8.02
CA ARG A 75 -3.55 16.37 9.23
C ARG A 75 -2.76 16.02 10.49
N LEU A 76 -1.56 15.47 10.34
CA LEU A 76 -0.72 15.00 11.43
C LEU A 76 0.66 15.68 11.41
N PRO A 77 1.36 15.75 12.56
CA PRO A 77 2.76 16.19 12.59
C PRO A 77 3.63 15.34 11.66
N SER A 78 4.59 15.97 10.96
CA SER A 78 5.43 15.27 9.98
C SER A 78 6.19 14.08 10.55
N ASP A 79 6.59 14.14 11.83
CA ASP A 79 7.28 13.02 12.50
C ASP A 79 6.36 11.82 12.72
N ASP A 80 5.06 12.05 12.96
CA ASP A 80 4.08 10.98 13.10
C ASP A 80 3.82 10.30 11.76
N VAL A 81 3.70 11.07 10.68
CA VAL A 81 3.48 10.54 9.33
C VAL A 81 4.70 9.74 8.85
N ARG A 82 5.92 10.24 9.09
CA ARG A 82 7.16 9.50 8.81
C ARG A 82 7.25 8.20 9.59
N ARG A 83 6.93 8.22 10.88
CA ARG A 83 6.89 6.99 11.71
C ARG A 83 5.89 5.96 11.18
N LEU A 84 4.72 6.41 10.71
CA LEU A 84 3.73 5.51 10.09
C LEU A 84 4.28 4.87 8.80
N ALA A 85 5.01 5.62 7.97
CA ALA A 85 5.68 5.09 6.80
C ALA A 85 6.73 4.04 7.19
N ASP A 86 7.60 4.36 8.15
CA ASP A 86 8.65 3.47 8.64
C ASP A 86 8.06 2.15 9.20
N ASP A 87 7.00 2.25 10.00
CA ASP A 87 6.32 1.10 10.56
C ASP A 87 5.68 0.22 9.47
N SER A 88 5.07 0.83 8.45
CA SER A 88 4.52 0.12 7.29
C SER A 88 5.61 -0.60 6.49
N ALA A 89 6.73 0.06 6.24
CA ALA A 89 7.88 -0.53 5.56
C ALA A 89 8.48 -1.69 6.37
N LYS A 90 8.58 -1.54 7.70
CA LYS A 90 9.05 -2.61 8.59
C LYS A 90 8.13 -3.83 8.56
N ARG A 91 6.80 -3.63 8.63
CA ARG A 91 5.84 -4.73 8.53
C ARG A 91 5.89 -5.41 7.16
N ALA A 92 5.97 -4.65 6.08
CA ALA A 92 6.15 -5.21 4.73
C ALA A 92 7.40 -6.10 4.64
N ARG A 93 8.55 -5.64 5.17
CA ARG A 93 9.79 -6.44 5.19
C ARG A 93 9.63 -7.71 6.03
N ALA A 94 9.01 -7.63 7.20
CA ALA A 94 8.76 -8.80 8.05
C ALA A 94 7.90 -9.86 7.33
N GLN A 95 6.90 -9.45 6.54
CA GLN A 95 6.11 -10.39 5.74
C GLN A 95 6.96 -11.13 4.70
N LEU A 96 7.94 -10.46 4.08
CA LEU A 96 8.84 -11.09 3.11
C LEU A 96 9.80 -12.10 3.75
N GLU A 97 10.16 -11.93 5.02
CA GLU A 97 10.97 -12.90 5.77
C GLU A 97 10.23 -14.23 5.99
N GLY A 98 8.90 -14.20 6.02
CA GLY A 98 8.05 -15.39 6.12
C GLY A 98 7.92 -16.20 4.83
N ILE A 99 8.45 -15.70 3.70
CA ILE A 99 8.33 -16.37 2.39
C ILE A 99 9.61 -17.16 2.09
N ALA A 100 9.47 -18.48 1.94
CA ALA A 100 10.56 -19.39 1.56
C ALA A 100 10.92 -19.31 0.06
N ALA A 101 11.12 -18.11 -0.47
CA ALA A 101 11.49 -17.86 -1.86
C ALA A 101 12.39 -16.62 -1.97
N ASN A 102 12.97 -16.38 -3.15
CA ASN A 102 13.75 -15.18 -3.36
C ASN A 102 12.83 -13.94 -3.43
N THR A 103 12.88 -13.12 -2.40
CA THR A 103 12.10 -11.88 -2.27
C THR A 103 12.92 -10.61 -2.54
N SER A 104 14.13 -10.72 -3.11
CA SER A 104 15.04 -9.57 -3.28
C SER A 104 14.42 -8.40 -4.07
N VAL A 105 13.65 -8.71 -5.12
CA VAL A 105 12.96 -7.71 -5.93
C VAL A 105 11.86 -7.01 -5.13
N LEU A 106 11.08 -7.77 -4.34
CA LEU A 106 10.02 -7.20 -3.51
C LEU A 106 10.58 -6.34 -2.38
N ARG A 107 11.71 -6.74 -1.79
CA ARG A 107 12.43 -5.93 -0.81
C ARG A 107 12.95 -4.63 -1.42
N GLY A 108 13.56 -4.70 -2.62
CA GLY A 108 14.00 -3.50 -3.34
C GLY A 108 12.85 -2.56 -3.69
N LEU A 109 11.64 -3.08 -3.95
CA LEU A 109 10.43 -2.26 -4.12
C LEU A 109 10.08 -1.52 -2.82
N VAL A 110 10.08 -2.21 -1.67
CA VAL A 110 9.80 -1.58 -0.37
C VAL A 110 10.78 -0.45 -0.08
N ASP A 111 12.08 -0.71 -0.30
CA ASP A 111 13.14 0.28 -0.06
C ASP A 111 12.97 1.49 -1.01
N ALA A 112 12.73 1.24 -2.30
CA ALA A 112 12.51 2.30 -3.27
C ALA A 112 11.28 3.18 -2.98
N VAL A 113 10.23 2.63 -2.35
CA VAL A 113 9.07 3.43 -1.93
C VAL A 113 9.39 4.21 -0.65
N ALA A 114 10.02 3.55 0.34
CA ALA A 114 10.36 4.17 1.62
C ALA A 114 11.37 5.33 1.48
N ASP A 115 12.36 5.18 0.59
CA ASP A 115 13.43 6.18 0.44
C ASP A 115 12.97 7.47 -0.26
N ARG A 116 11.74 7.52 -0.81
CA ARG A 116 11.21 8.75 -1.43
C ARG A 116 10.87 9.86 -0.44
N THR A 117 10.89 9.57 0.87
CA THR A 117 10.65 10.56 1.92
C THR A 117 11.91 11.26 2.43
N GLY A 118 13.09 10.88 1.89
CA GLY A 118 14.42 11.34 2.31
C GLY A 118 14.95 12.56 1.55
#